data_AF-A0A7C5K6G8-F1
#
_entry.id   AF-A0A7C5K6G8-F1
#
_cell.length_a   1.000
_cell.length_b   1.000
_cell.length_c   1.000
_cell.angle_alpha   90.00
_cell.angle_beta   90.00
_cell.angle_gamma   90.00
#
_symmetry.space_group_name_H-M   'P 1'
#
loop_
_entity.id
_entity.type
_entity.pdbx_description
1 polymer ?
#
loop_
_entity_poly.entity_id
_entity_poly.type
_entity_poly.pdbx_seq_one_letter_code
_entity_poly.pdbx_strand_id
1 'polypeptide(L)'
;GPKVYELALKGRNYIKLPYAVKGMDVSFSGILTNIKQKYDSGKYSAEDLCYSLQETVFAMLIEVSERAMAHCEKRELVLGGGVACNRRLQEMAQVMCSERNANCYIPPNALLVDNGAMIAWLGLLEYLSGVRMAPSEPLIKPYERTDDIIVSWYSEKKRHFTIEKAA
;
A
#
# COMPACT_ATOMS: atom_id res chain seq x y z
N GLY A 1 -10.95 -5.22 4.38
CA GLY A 1 -11.85 -4.04 4.48
C GLY A 1 -12.33 -3.84 5.91
N PRO A 2 -13.11 -2.78 6.21
CA PRO A 2 -13.46 -2.38 7.59
C PRO A 2 -14.15 -3.47 8.42
N LYS A 3 -15.13 -4.19 7.86
CA LYS A 3 -15.83 -5.29 8.57
C LYS A 3 -14.89 -6.44 8.97
N VAL A 4 -13.94 -6.79 8.08
CA VAL A 4 -12.90 -7.80 8.37
C VAL A 4 -11.99 -7.30 9.49
N TYR A 5 -11.69 -6.00 9.51
CA TYR A 5 -10.94 -5.37 10.59
C TYR A 5 -11.66 -5.45 11.93
N GLU A 6 -12.93 -5.06 11.99
CA GLU A 6 -13.75 -5.13 13.21
C GLU A 6 -13.86 -6.57 13.78
N LEU A 7 -14.00 -7.58 12.92
CA LEU A 7 -14.03 -8.97 13.34
C LEU A 7 -12.66 -9.47 13.82
N ALA A 8 -11.58 -9.08 13.13
CA ALA A 8 -10.23 -9.48 13.52
C ALA A 8 -9.83 -8.97 14.90
N LEU A 9 -10.32 -7.79 15.33
CA LEU A 9 -10.07 -7.26 16.67
C LEU A 9 -10.62 -8.17 17.79
N LYS A 10 -11.57 -9.05 17.47
CA LYS A 10 -12.17 -10.00 18.41
C LYS A 10 -11.54 -11.39 18.34
N GLY A 11 -10.73 -11.66 17.31
CA GLY A 11 -10.02 -12.92 17.15
C GLY A 11 -8.91 -13.07 18.19
N ARG A 12 -8.66 -14.30 18.62
CA ARG A 12 -7.63 -14.63 19.61
C ARG A 12 -6.71 -15.74 19.16
N ASN A 13 -7.19 -16.62 18.28
CA ASN A 13 -6.46 -17.80 17.85
C ASN A 13 -6.00 -17.65 16.41
N TYR A 14 -4.70 -17.87 16.18
CA TYR A 14 -4.18 -17.94 14.83
C TYR A 14 -4.52 -19.28 14.18
N ILE A 15 -5.19 -19.22 13.03
CA ILE A 15 -5.52 -20.33 12.15
C ILE A 15 -4.57 -20.27 10.97
N LYS A 16 -3.76 -21.32 10.81
CA LYS A 16 -2.78 -21.40 9.72
C LYS A 16 -3.44 -21.21 8.36
N LEU A 17 -2.99 -20.21 7.59
CA LEU A 17 -3.39 -19.97 6.20
C LEU A 17 -2.19 -20.22 5.26
N PRO A 18 -2.42 -20.44 3.96
CA PRO A 18 -1.33 -20.50 2.99
C PRO A 18 -0.52 -19.20 2.99
N TYR A 19 0.80 -19.31 2.97
CA TYR A 19 1.71 -18.17 2.92
C TYR A 19 2.42 -18.19 1.56
N ALA A 20 2.02 -17.30 0.65
CA ALA A 20 2.37 -17.39 -0.77
C ALA A 20 3.14 -16.16 -1.26
N VAL A 21 4.42 -16.10 -0.88
CA VAL A 21 5.41 -15.11 -1.37
C VAL A 21 6.36 -15.79 -2.35
N LYS A 22 6.58 -15.18 -3.51
CA LYS A 22 7.56 -15.65 -4.52
C LYS A 22 8.45 -14.47 -4.92
N GLY A 23 9.69 -14.44 -4.45
CA GLY A 23 10.55 -13.27 -4.65
C GLY A 23 9.96 -12.02 -3.97
N MET A 24 9.61 -11.01 -4.75
CA MET A 24 8.92 -9.80 -4.25
C MET A 24 7.43 -9.78 -4.58
N ASP A 25 6.90 -10.88 -5.17
CA ASP A 25 5.50 -11.01 -5.54
C ASP A 25 4.71 -11.80 -4.49
N VAL A 26 3.41 -11.49 -4.38
CA VAL A 26 2.45 -12.15 -3.49
C VAL A 26 1.28 -12.74 -4.29
N SER A 27 0.70 -13.84 -3.80
CA SER A 27 -0.50 -14.43 -4.39
C SER A 27 -1.60 -14.66 -3.35
N PHE A 28 -2.80 -14.14 -3.61
CA PHE A 28 -3.93 -14.20 -2.68
C PHE A 28 -4.99 -15.24 -3.04
N SER A 29 -4.97 -15.80 -4.24
CA SER A 29 -6.01 -16.72 -4.73
C SER A 29 -6.13 -17.97 -3.86
N GLY A 30 -4.99 -18.57 -3.49
CA GLY A 30 -4.96 -19.74 -2.60
C GLY A 30 -5.48 -19.44 -1.19
N ILE A 31 -5.20 -18.24 -0.67
CA ILE A 31 -5.67 -17.79 0.64
C ILE A 31 -7.19 -17.65 0.65
N LEU A 32 -7.76 -17.00 -0.39
CA LEU A 32 -9.20 -16.79 -0.52
C LEU A 32 -9.97 -18.12 -0.57
N THR A 33 -9.49 -19.08 -1.36
CA THR A 33 -10.11 -20.41 -1.43
C THR A 33 -10.02 -21.13 -0.09
N ASN A 34 -8.85 -21.08 0.56
CA ASN A 34 -8.64 -21.76 1.83
C ASN A 34 -9.48 -21.19 2.97
N ILE A 35 -9.58 -19.86 3.08
CA ILE A 35 -10.38 -19.22 4.12
C ILE A 35 -11.88 -19.48 3.91
N LYS A 36 -12.34 -19.47 2.65
CA LYS A 36 -13.73 -19.79 2.31
C LYS A 36 -14.09 -21.21 2.74
N GLN A 37 -13.25 -22.20 2.42
CA GLN A 37 -13.47 -23.59 2.85
C GLN A 37 -13.52 -23.73 4.38
N LYS A 38 -12.65 -23.02 5.10
CA LYS A 38 -12.64 -23.03 6.57
C LYS A 38 -13.89 -22.39 7.16
N TYR A 39 -14.32 -21.26 6.59
CA TYR A 39 -15.56 -20.60 6.99
C TYR A 39 -16.78 -21.50 6.75
N ASP A 40 -16.91 -22.05 5.55
CA ASP A 40 -18.02 -22.91 5.15
C ASP A 40 -18.05 -24.23 5.94
N SER A 41 -16.92 -24.66 6.53
CA SER A 41 -16.87 -25.85 7.38
C SER A 41 -17.53 -25.68 8.75
N GLY A 42 -17.76 -24.45 9.21
CA GLY A 42 -18.31 -24.14 10.53
C GLY A 42 -17.39 -24.45 11.73
N LYS A 43 -16.17 -24.95 11.49
CA LYS A 43 -15.23 -25.35 12.55
C LYS A 43 -14.46 -24.20 13.19
N TYR A 44 -14.48 -23.03 12.55
CA TYR A 44 -13.69 -21.86 12.95
C TYR A 44 -14.59 -20.65 13.10
N SER A 45 -14.30 -19.79 14.08
CA SER A 45 -14.99 -18.53 14.24
C SER A 45 -14.64 -17.56 13.11
N ALA A 46 -15.57 -16.66 12.76
CA ALA A 46 -15.32 -15.65 11.74
C ALA A 46 -14.24 -14.65 12.20
N GLU A 47 -14.20 -14.39 13.51
CA GLU A 47 -13.25 -13.54 14.20
C GLU A 47 -11.82 -14.07 14.06
N ASP A 48 -11.58 -15.35 14.40
CA ASP A 48 -10.25 -15.97 14.29
C ASP A 48 -9.81 -16.09 12.83
N LEU A 49 -10.74 -16.34 11.90
CA LEU A 49 -10.43 -16.35 10.47
C LEU A 49 -10.03 -14.96 9.96
N CYS A 50 -10.75 -13.90 10.34
CA CYS A 50 -10.43 -12.52 9.96
C CYS A 50 -9.12 -12.05 10.57
N TYR A 51 -8.85 -12.42 11.83
CA TYR A 51 -7.58 -12.18 12.51
C TYR A 51 -6.43 -12.85 11.75
N SER A 52 -6.55 -14.15 11.50
CA SER A 52 -5.51 -14.93 10.82
C SER A 52 -5.27 -14.45 9.39
N LEU A 53 -6.33 -14.02 8.70
CA LEU A 53 -6.23 -13.43 7.37
C LEU A 53 -5.38 -12.17 7.38
N GLN A 54 -5.64 -11.26 8.32
CA GLN A 54 -4.87 -10.01 8.42
C GLN A 54 -3.42 -10.28 8.78
N GLU A 55 -3.16 -11.06 9.81
CA GLU A 55 -1.78 -11.38 10.21
C GLU A 55 -1.01 -12.02 9.05
N THR A 56 -1.62 -12.99 8.35
CA THR A 56 -0.95 -13.69 7.24
C THR A 56 -0.71 -12.74 6.06
N VAL A 57 -1.74 -12.03 5.58
CA VAL A 57 -1.63 -11.17 4.40
C VAL A 57 -0.72 -9.97 4.67
N PHE A 58 -0.83 -9.33 5.84
CA PHE A 58 0.01 -8.20 6.17
C PHE A 58 1.46 -8.62 6.39
N ALA A 59 1.73 -9.78 7.01
CA ALA A 59 3.08 -10.31 7.09
C ALA A 59 3.69 -10.51 5.69
N MET A 60 2.93 -11.09 4.75
CA MET A 60 3.38 -11.25 3.36
C MET A 60 3.71 -9.90 2.69
N LEU A 61 2.85 -8.89 2.88
CA LEU A 61 3.06 -7.56 2.32
C LEU A 61 4.28 -6.85 2.94
N ILE A 62 4.47 -6.96 4.25
CA ILE A 62 5.62 -6.38 4.94
C ILE A 62 6.91 -7.09 4.55
N GLU A 63 6.90 -8.41 4.41
CA GLU A 63 8.07 -9.17 3.95
C GLU A 63 8.52 -8.74 2.55
N VAL A 64 7.60 -8.64 1.58
CA VAL A 64 7.98 -8.17 0.23
C VAL A 64 8.41 -6.71 0.22
N SER A 65 7.80 -5.87 1.07
CA SER A 65 8.20 -4.47 1.23
C SER A 65 9.62 -4.36 1.81
N GLU A 66 9.95 -5.16 2.81
CA GLU A 66 11.29 -5.22 3.39
C GLU A 66 12.33 -5.69 2.36
N ARG A 67 12.02 -6.74 1.59
CA ARG A 67 12.87 -7.23 0.49
C ARG A 67 13.12 -6.12 -0.54
N ALA A 68 12.08 -5.40 -0.93
CA ALA A 68 12.18 -4.29 -1.89
C ALA A 68 12.98 -3.11 -1.33
N MET A 69 12.80 -2.74 -0.06
CA MET A 69 13.59 -1.68 0.58
C MET A 69 15.08 -2.01 0.60
N ALA A 70 15.43 -3.26 0.92
CA ALA A 70 16.81 -3.74 0.88
C ALA A 70 17.38 -3.71 -0.54
N HIS A 71 16.59 -4.15 -1.53
CA HIS A 71 17.01 -4.18 -2.93
C HIS A 71 17.21 -2.78 -3.54
N CYS A 72 16.37 -1.82 -3.18
CA CYS A 72 16.42 -0.44 -3.67
C CYS A 72 17.31 0.49 -2.82
N GLU A 73 17.94 -0.06 -1.77
CA GLU A 73 18.77 0.67 -0.80
C GLU A 73 18.07 1.91 -0.19
N LYS A 74 16.76 1.80 0.04
CA LYS A 74 15.95 2.88 0.63
C LYS A 74 15.76 2.68 2.13
N ARG A 75 15.73 3.80 2.86
CA ARG A 75 15.52 3.86 4.31
C ARG A 75 14.16 4.45 4.68
N GLU A 76 13.27 4.58 3.72
CA GLU A 76 11.96 5.20 3.89
C GLU A 76 10.92 4.30 3.24
N LEU A 77 9.89 3.95 3.99
CA LEU A 77 8.69 3.27 3.51
C LEU A 77 7.52 4.25 3.58
N VAL A 78 6.79 4.39 2.48
CA VAL A 78 5.54 5.13 2.45
C VAL A 78 4.41 4.14 2.19
N LEU A 79 3.40 4.12 3.06
CA LEU A 79 2.17 3.34 2.79
C LEU A 79 1.19 4.17 1.97
N GLY A 80 0.57 3.53 0.96
CA GLY A 80 -0.44 4.14 0.10
C GLY A 80 -1.63 3.20 -0.14
N GLY A 81 -2.74 3.77 -0.62
CA GLY A 81 -3.96 3.04 -0.95
C GLY A 81 -4.89 2.81 0.24
N GLY A 82 -6.19 2.61 -0.03
CA GLY A 82 -7.21 2.53 1.03
C GLY A 82 -7.03 1.38 2.03
N VAL A 83 -6.27 0.34 1.69
CA VAL A 83 -5.93 -0.74 2.63
C VAL A 83 -4.97 -0.25 3.72
N ALA A 84 -4.12 0.75 3.43
CA ALA A 84 -3.22 1.35 4.39
C ALA A 84 -3.93 2.10 5.54
N CYS A 85 -5.25 2.34 5.44
CA CYS A 85 -6.06 2.83 6.56
C CYS A 85 -6.21 1.80 7.70
N ASN A 86 -5.85 0.54 7.47
CA ASN A 86 -5.89 -0.51 8.49
C ASN A 86 -4.75 -0.32 9.50
N ARG A 87 -5.08 -0.10 10.77
CA ARG A 87 -4.11 0.15 11.84
C ARG A 87 -3.14 -1.01 12.06
N ARG A 88 -3.60 -2.26 11.88
CA ARG A 88 -2.72 -3.42 12.05
C ARG A 88 -1.62 -3.47 10.99
N LEU A 89 -1.95 -3.13 9.74
CA LEU A 89 -0.94 -3.00 8.69
C LEU A 89 0.04 -1.85 8.99
N GLN A 90 -0.47 -0.71 9.47
CA GLN A 90 0.35 0.44 9.89
C GLN A 90 1.34 0.06 11.01
N GLU A 91 0.85 -0.62 12.05
CA GLU A 91 1.67 -1.11 13.17
C GLU A 91 2.79 -2.06 12.68
N MET A 92 2.46 -3.04 11.83
CA MET A 92 3.45 -3.99 11.32
C MET A 92 4.51 -3.30 10.45
N ALA A 93 4.12 -2.32 9.64
CA ALA A 93 5.05 -1.52 8.85
C ALA A 93 5.99 -0.68 9.72
N GLN A 94 5.46 -0.06 10.78
CA GLN A 94 6.24 0.73 11.73
C GLN A 94 7.26 -0.12 12.48
N VAL A 95 6.86 -1.30 12.96
CA VAL A 95 7.77 -2.25 13.63
C VAL A 95 8.91 -2.65 12.70
N MET A 96 8.60 -3.10 11.48
CA MET A 96 9.61 -3.50 10.50
C MET A 96 10.58 -2.35 10.18
N CYS A 97 10.08 -1.12 9.96
CA CYS A 97 10.94 0.03 9.70
C CYS A 97 11.84 0.36 10.90
N SER A 98 11.28 0.32 12.12
CA SER A 98 12.02 0.58 13.36
C SER A 98 13.17 -0.42 13.55
N GLU A 99 12.92 -1.72 13.37
CA GLU A 99 13.94 -2.78 13.48
C GLU A 99 15.07 -2.63 12.44
N ARG A 100 14.78 -1.98 11.31
CA ARG A 100 15.76 -1.70 10.25
C ARG A 100 16.44 -0.33 10.33
N ASN A 101 16.14 0.48 11.35
CA ASN A 101 16.57 1.88 11.41
C ASN A 101 16.12 2.70 10.17
N ALA A 102 14.89 2.47 9.72
CA ALA A 102 14.23 3.14 8.61
C ALA A 102 13.03 3.96 9.09
N ASN A 103 12.60 4.93 8.30
CA ASN A 103 11.41 5.75 8.57
C ASN A 103 10.18 5.16 7.90
N CYS A 104 9.05 5.16 8.62
CA CYS A 104 7.74 4.79 8.08
C CYS A 104 6.86 6.05 7.99
N TYR A 105 6.38 6.37 6.80
CA TYR A 105 5.47 7.49 6.56
C TYR A 105 4.08 6.97 6.18
N ILE A 106 3.09 7.42 6.93
CA ILE A 106 1.69 7.06 6.73
C ILE A 106 0.91 8.37 6.60
N PRO A 107 0.48 8.74 5.39
CA PRO A 107 -0.38 9.91 5.18
C PRO A 107 -1.68 9.83 6.00
N PRO A 108 -2.33 10.97 6.29
CA PRO A 108 -3.68 10.98 6.84
C PRO A 108 -4.63 10.10 6.03
N ASN A 109 -5.54 9.38 6.69
CA ASN A 109 -6.45 8.42 6.03
C ASN A 109 -7.24 9.03 4.85
N ALA A 110 -7.59 10.31 4.93
CA ALA A 110 -8.29 11.02 3.84
C ALA A 110 -7.46 11.13 2.55
N LEU A 111 -6.12 11.05 2.64
CA LEU A 111 -5.19 11.08 1.51
C LEU A 111 -4.75 9.68 1.05
N LEU A 112 -5.05 8.63 1.84
CA LEU A 112 -4.74 7.24 1.47
C LEU A 112 -5.75 6.64 0.50
N VAL A 113 -6.99 7.11 0.52
CA VAL A 113 -8.06 6.70 -0.40
C VAL A 113 -8.01 7.52 -1.68
N ASP A 114 -8.55 6.99 -2.77
CA ASP A 114 -8.62 7.70 -4.05
C ASP A 114 -9.31 9.05 -3.88
N ASN A 115 -8.63 10.13 -4.26
CA ASN A 115 -9.10 11.48 -4.09
C ASN A 115 -8.63 12.39 -5.24
N GLY A 116 -9.39 13.45 -5.52
CA GLY A 116 -9.02 14.40 -6.57
C GLY A 116 -7.76 15.23 -6.26
N ALA A 117 -7.38 15.35 -4.98
CA ALA A 117 -6.24 16.16 -4.57
C ALA A 117 -4.91 15.55 -5.02
N MET A 118 -4.75 14.22 -4.96
CA MET A 118 -3.53 13.55 -5.45
C MET A 118 -3.36 13.72 -6.97
N ILE A 119 -4.48 13.69 -7.72
CA ILE A 119 -4.48 13.91 -9.17
C ILE A 119 -4.15 15.37 -9.50
N ALA A 120 -4.79 16.31 -8.82
CA ALA A 120 -4.52 17.74 -8.98
C ALA A 120 -3.07 18.09 -8.62
N TRP A 121 -2.53 17.48 -7.56
CA TRP A 121 -1.15 17.69 -7.13
C TRP A 121 -0.14 17.15 -8.15
N LEU A 122 -0.34 15.93 -8.65
CA LEU A 122 0.52 15.37 -9.69
C LEU A 122 0.47 16.20 -10.97
N GLY A 123 -0.74 16.57 -11.43
CA GLY A 123 -0.90 17.42 -12.61
C GLY A 123 -0.26 18.81 -12.45
N LEU A 124 -0.29 19.38 -11.25
CA LEU A 124 0.43 20.61 -10.94
C LEU A 124 1.94 20.42 -10.99
N LEU A 125 2.48 19.33 -10.42
CA LEU A 125 3.90 19.02 -10.47
C LEU A 125 4.39 18.87 -11.91
N GLU A 126 3.66 18.12 -12.74
CA GLU A 126 3.93 17.95 -14.17
C GLU A 126 3.86 19.28 -14.93
N TYR A 127 2.84 20.09 -14.68
CA TYR A 127 2.71 21.39 -15.31
C TYR A 127 3.88 22.32 -14.95
N LEU A 128 4.29 22.34 -13.68
CA LEU A 128 5.41 23.15 -13.19
C LEU A 128 6.77 22.65 -13.70
N SER A 129 6.91 21.36 -14.03
CA SER A 129 8.11 20.81 -14.67
C SER A 129 8.12 20.98 -16.20
N GLY A 130 7.09 21.59 -16.78
CA GLY A 130 7.03 21.91 -18.21
C GLY A 130 6.24 20.91 -19.06
N VAL A 131 5.63 19.88 -18.47
CA VAL A 131 4.75 18.95 -19.19
C VAL A 131 3.48 19.68 -19.64
N ARG A 132 3.05 19.44 -20.88
CA ARG A 132 1.84 20.02 -21.47
C ARG A 132 1.08 18.90 -22.18
N MET A 133 -0.25 18.96 -22.14
CA MET A 133 -1.15 18.02 -22.80
C MET A 133 -2.15 18.81 -23.65
N ALA A 134 -2.37 18.39 -24.90
CA ALA A 134 -3.35 19.03 -25.76
C ALA A 134 -4.76 18.49 -25.47
N PRO A 135 -5.83 19.31 -25.55
CA PRO A 135 -7.20 18.84 -25.33
C PRO A 135 -7.65 17.72 -26.27
N SER A 136 -7.00 17.60 -27.44
CA SER A 136 -7.24 16.55 -28.44
C SER A 136 -6.62 15.20 -28.08
N GLU A 137 -5.94 15.09 -26.94
CA GLU A 137 -5.27 13.86 -26.48
C GLU A 137 -6.06 13.19 -25.33
N PRO A 138 -7.22 12.56 -25.58
CA PRO A 138 -7.84 11.75 -24.54
C PRO A 138 -7.11 10.40 -24.50
N LEU A 139 -6.34 10.16 -23.45
CA LEU A 139 -5.63 8.89 -23.29
C LEU A 139 -6.06 8.22 -21.99
N ILE A 140 -7.26 7.63 -22.01
CA ILE A 140 -7.56 6.55 -21.06
C ILE A 140 -6.64 5.40 -21.43
N LYS A 141 -5.67 5.11 -20.56
CA LYS A 141 -4.72 4.00 -20.71
C LYS A 141 -4.90 3.03 -19.55
N PRO A 142 -5.83 2.05 -19.65
CA PRO A 142 -6.14 1.13 -18.54
C PRO A 142 -4.96 0.28 -18.08
N TYR A 143 -3.93 0.14 -18.92
CA TYR A 143 -2.73 -0.65 -18.67
C TYR A 143 -1.46 0.21 -18.59
N GLU A 144 -1.59 1.53 -18.38
CA GLU A 144 -0.42 2.40 -18.16
C GLU A 144 0.35 1.93 -16.94
N ARG A 145 1.65 1.71 -17.13
CA ARG A 145 2.54 1.25 -16.08
C ARG A 145 3.29 2.44 -15.49
N THR A 146 3.81 2.26 -14.28
CA THR A 146 4.61 3.29 -13.61
C THR A 146 5.91 3.62 -14.34
N ASP A 147 6.47 2.67 -15.10
CA ASP A 147 7.67 2.85 -15.92
C ASP A 147 7.38 3.46 -17.31
N ASP A 148 6.11 3.61 -17.70
CA ASP A 148 5.72 4.36 -18.91
C ASP A 148 5.79 5.89 -18.68
N ILE A 149 5.88 6.33 -17.41
CA ILE A 149 5.82 7.74 -17.02
C ILE A 149 7.21 8.35 -16.91
N ILE A 150 7.44 9.44 -17.66
CA ILE A 150 8.67 10.23 -17.57
C ILE A 150 8.55 11.22 -16.41
N VAL A 151 9.27 10.95 -15.32
CA VAL A 151 9.28 11.80 -14.13
C VAL A 151 10.16 13.03 -14.36
N SER A 152 9.53 14.15 -14.75
CA SER A 152 10.21 15.44 -15.00
C SER A 152 10.23 16.39 -13.78
N TRP A 153 9.40 16.10 -12.78
CA TRP A 153 9.22 16.92 -11.58
C TRP A 153 10.10 16.48 -10.40
N TYR A 154 11.03 15.55 -10.60
CA TYR A 154 11.96 15.13 -9.55
C TYR A 154 13.40 15.45 -9.94
N SER A 155 14.17 15.99 -8.99
CA SER A 155 15.62 16.19 -9.12
C SER A 155 16.30 15.97 -7.78
N GLU A 156 17.36 15.16 -7.76
CA GLU A 156 18.14 14.92 -6.53
C GLU A 156 18.71 16.20 -5.90
N LYS A 157 18.89 17.26 -6.71
CA LYS A 157 19.40 18.57 -6.25
C LYS A 157 18.32 19.47 -5.63
N LYS A 158 17.03 19.20 -5.85
CA LYS A 158 15.90 19.99 -5.33
C LYS A 158 15.00 19.14 -4.43
N ARG A 159 15.49 18.80 -3.24
CA ARG A 159 14.73 17.99 -2.25
C ARG A 159 13.58 18.73 -1.57
N HIS A 160 13.48 20.06 -1.74
CA HIS A 160 12.42 20.88 -1.14
C HIS A 160 11.69 21.65 -2.25
N PHE A 161 10.41 21.33 -2.46
CA PHE A 161 9.49 22.19 -3.18
C PHE A 161 9.02 23.29 -2.23
N THR A 162 9.63 24.47 -2.31
CA THR A 162 9.06 25.67 -1.70
C THR A 162 7.92 26.12 -2.59
N ILE A 163 6.68 25.91 -2.18
CA ILE A 163 5.54 26.63 -2.77
C ILE A 163 5.69 28.07 -2.26
N GLU A 164 6.33 28.94 -3.03
CA GLU A 164 6.18 30.37 -2.81
C GLU A 164 4.68 30.67 -2.92
N LYS A 165 4.11 31.24 -1.85
CA LYS A 165 2.70 31.61 -1.81
C LYS A 165 2.38 32.42 -3.06
N ALA A 166 1.55 31.86 -3.95
CA ALA A 166 0.91 32.65 -4.99
C ALA A 166 0.08 33.73 -4.30
N ALA A 167 0.45 34.99 -4.51
CA ALA A 167 -0.24 36.18 -4.04
C ALA A 167 -1.58 36.36 -4.77
#